data_AF-A0A2U9C725-F1
#
_entry.id   AF-A0A2U9C725-F1
#
_cell.length_a   1.000
_cell.length_b   1.000
_cell.length_c   1.000
_cell.angle_alpha   90.00
_cell.angle_beta   90.00
_cell.angle_gamma   90.00
#
_symmetry.space_group_name_H-M   'P 1'
#
loop_
_entity.id
_entity.type
_entity.pdbx_description
1 polymer ?
#
loop_
_entity_poly.entity_id
_entity_poly.type
_entity_poly.pdbx_seq_one_letter_code
_entity_poly.pdbx_strand_id
1 'polypeptide(L)'
;MVIGNTCRFLGRPRFSVVHPLARLFTSSNMAKSKFEYVRNFETDDTCLRNCYIVVRLDGRNFHRFAGQHKFTKPNDNRALGLMSRSARSVMEELEDIVIAYGQSDEFSFVFKRSSTWFKRRASKLMTHVASQFSSSYVFYWKEFFEDQPLLYPPSFDGRVVLYPTNRNLKDYLSWRQADCHVNNLYNTVFWTLVQKGGLTTAQAEDRLKREETVIKRMKVPGEEEKDVPVTSSRRRVQSYHCDIIGDQFWEEHPRVLEDDDS
;
A
#
# COMPACT_ATOMS: atom_id res chain seq x y z
N MET A 1 16.96 8.43 -22.43
CA MET A 1 15.66 9.06 -22.69
C MET A 1 14.78 8.04 -23.39
N VAL A 2 13.70 7.60 -22.75
CA VAL A 2 12.73 6.70 -23.37
C VAL A 2 11.55 7.58 -23.77
N ILE A 3 11.31 7.74 -25.08
CA ILE A 3 10.17 8.51 -25.60
C ILE A 3 9.07 7.51 -25.95
N GLY A 4 7.92 7.61 -25.28
CA GLY A 4 6.71 6.93 -25.72
C GLY A 4 6.15 7.64 -26.95
N ASN A 5 6.44 7.15 -28.15
CA ASN A 5 5.90 7.73 -29.38
C ASN A 5 4.49 7.19 -29.64
N THR A 6 3.48 8.05 -29.60
CA THR A 6 2.29 7.87 -30.45
C THR A 6 2.68 8.31 -31.86
N CYS A 7 2.82 7.33 -32.76
CA CYS A 7 3.28 7.56 -34.13
C CYS A 7 2.30 8.48 -34.91
N ARG A 8 2.76 9.65 -35.33
CA ARG A 8 2.24 10.37 -36.51
C ARG A 8 3.41 10.84 -37.36
N PHE A 9 3.48 10.32 -38.57
CA PHE A 9 4.41 10.68 -39.63
C PHE A 9 4.08 12.06 -40.23
N LEU A 10 5.13 12.78 -40.63
CA LEU A 10 5.28 13.90 -41.60
C LEU A 10 6.31 14.89 -41.01
N GLY A 11 7.35 15.40 -41.65
CA GLY A 11 7.82 15.33 -43.03
C GLY A 11 8.67 16.59 -43.32
N ARG A 12 9.99 16.39 -43.52
CA ARG A 12 11.04 17.21 -44.20
C ARG A 12 11.63 18.50 -43.57
N PRO A 13 12.92 18.82 -43.90
CA PRO A 13 13.76 19.79 -43.20
C PRO A 13 13.93 21.12 -43.96
N ARG A 14 14.33 22.19 -43.25
CA ARG A 14 14.82 23.44 -43.85
C ARG A 14 16.26 23.72 -43.41
N PHE A 15 17.12 23.96 -44.39
CA PHE A 15 18.50 24.44 -44.24
C PHE A 15 18.51 25.94 -43.90
N SER A 16 19.46 26.35 -43.04
CA SER A 16 19.88 27.76 -42.96
C SER A 16 21.38 27.87 -42.70
N VAL A 17 21.94 28.87 -43.36
CA VAL A 17 23.37 29.18 -43.59
C VAL A 17 24.08 29.65 -42.33
N VAL A 18 25.37 29.29 -42.21
CA VAL A 18 26.28 29.65 -41.11
C VAL A 18 26.93 31.01 -41.37
N HIS A 19 26.99 31.89 -40.36
CA HIS A 19 27.88 33.05 -40.32
C HIS A 19 28.77 32.99 -39.07
N PRO A 20 30.07 33.32 -39.18
CA PRO A 20 30.98 33.24 -38.05
C PRO A 20 30.89 34.52 -37.22
N LEU A 21 30.52 34.39 -35.94
CA LEU A 21 30.54 35.49 -34.99
C LEU A 21 31.61 35.24 -33.92
N ALA A 22 32.40 36.28 -33.71
CA ALA A 22 33.60 36.34 -32.90
C ALA A 22 33.43 35.74 -31.49
N ARG A 23 34.48 35.04 -31.04
CA ARG A 23 34.61 34.57 -29.65
C ARG A 23 34.78 35.76 -28.72
N LEU A 24 33.66 36.25 -28.20
CA LEU A 24 33.64 36.91 -26.90
C LEU A 24 33.78 35.82 -25.84
N PHE A 25 34.86 35.87 -25.07
CA PHE A 25 35.00 35.08 -23.85
C PHE A 25 33.95 35.56 -22.85
N THR A 26 32.76 34.98 -22.94
CA THR A 26 31.72 35.10 -21.95
C THR A 26 32.13 34.23 -20.77
N SER A 27 32.13 34.83 -19.57
CA SER A 27 32.14 34.11 -18.30
C SER A 27 31.22 32.89 -18.43
N SER A 28 31.78 31.69 -18.35
CA SER A 28 31.05 30.45 -18.56
C SER A 28 30.00 30.31 -17.45
N ASN A 29 28.77 30.73 -17.73
CA ASN A 29 27.62 30.30 -16.93
C ASN A 29 27.63 28.78 -16.95
N MET A 30 27.82 28.17 -15.77
CA MET A 30 27.86 26.72 -15.62
C MET A 30 26.65 26.11 -16.33
N ALA A 31 26.84 25.11 -17.17
CA ALA A 31 25.77 24.56 -18.01
C ALA A 31 24.51 24.13 -17.22
N LYS A 32 24.66 23.83 -15.92
CA LYS A 32 23.55 23.53 -15.00
C LYS A 32 22.75 24.77 -14.56
N SER A 33 23.37 25.94 -14.37
CA SER A 33 22.68 27.13 -13.87
C SER A 33 21.67 27.69 -14.88
N LYS A 34 21.91 27.50 -16.18
CA LYS A 34 20.99 27.88 -17.26
C LYS A 34 19.59 27.26 -17.10
N PHE A 35 19.49 26.07 -16.51
CA PHE A 35 18.23 25.34 -16.37
C PHE A 35 17.79 25.19 -14.91
N GLU A 36 18.51 25.74 -13.94
CA GLU A 36 18.22 25.55 -12.51
C GLU A 36 16.85 26.11 -12.09
N TYR A 37 16.37 27.14 -12.79
CA TYR A 37 15.05 27.74 -12.53
C TYR A 37 13.89 26.72 -12.57
N VAL A 38 14.05 25.60 -13.29
CA VAL A 38 12.99 24.56 -13.36
C VAL A 38 12.71 23.91 -12.00
N ARG A 39 13.66 23.96 -11.06
CA ARG A 39 13.47 23.48 -9.68
C ARG A 39 12.42 24.29 -8.92
N ASN A 40 12.19 25.55 -9.30
CA ASN A 40 11.21 26.41 -8.65
C ASN A 40 9.76 25.99 -8.94
N PHE A 41 9.53 25.09 -9.91
CA PHE A 41 8.22 24.50 -10.15
C PHE A 41 7.93 23.29 -9.24
N GLU A 42 8.91 22.80 -8.47
CA GLU A 42 8.65 21.78 -7.45
C GLU A 42 7.78 22.37 -6.35
N THR A 43 6.67 21.71 -6.05
CA THR A 43 5.76 22.12 -4.96
C THR A 43 6.21 21.48 -3.65
N ASP A 44 6.21 22.25 -2.57
CA ASP A 44 6.39 21.71 -1.22
C ASP A 44 5.13 20.98 -0.78
N ASP A 45 5.31 19.72 -0.40
CA ASP A 45 4.26 18.77 -0.07
C ASP A 45 4.43 18.21 1.35
N THR A 46 4.96 19.06 2.23
CA THR A 46 5.20 18.74 3.64
C THR A 46 3.88 18.50 4.39
N CYS A 47 3.73 17.32 4.99
CA CYS A 47 2.57 16.96 5.80
C CYS A 47 2.50 17.77 7.10
N LEU A 48 1.27 18.11 7.51
CA LEU A 48 0.99 18.80 8.78
C LEU A 48 1.65 18.06 9.96
N ARG A 49 2.30 18.83 10.86
CA ARG A 49 2.95 18.29 12.07
C ARG A 49 1.92 17.75 13.06
N ASN A 50 2.36 16.93 14.01
CA ASN A 50 1.54 16.35 15.07
C ASN A 50 0.32 15.55 14.55
N CYS A 51 0.39 15.09 13.31
CA CYS A 51 -0.62 14.23 12.67
C CYS A 51 0.04 12.92 12.30
N TYR A 52 -0.71 11.83 12.45
CA TYR A 52 -0.33 10.54 11.89
C TYR A 52 -0.31 10.68 10.37
N ILE A 53 0.69 10.06 9.73
CA ILE A 53 0.74 9.99 8.28
C ILE A 53 0.43 8.56 7.89
N VAL A 54 -0.68 8.37 7.18
CA VAL A 54 -1.06 7.06 6.68
C VAL A 54 -0.77 7.00 5.19
N VAL A 55 0.10 6.07 4.79
CA VAL A 55 0.32 5.73 3.39
C VAL A 55 -0.45 4.46 3.08
N ARG A 56 -1.48 4.55 2.26
CA ARG A 56 -2.25 3.38 1.81
C ARG A 56 -1.86 3.02 0.39
N LEU A 57 -1.50 1.75 0.20
CA LEU A 57 -1.26 1.13 -1.09
C LEU A 57 -2.45 0.28 -1.52
N ASP A 58 -2.71 0.23 -2.82
CA ASP A 58 -3.79 -0.55 -3.44
C ASP A 58 -3.31 -1.19 -4.76
N GLY A 59 -3.60 -2.47 -4.98
CA GLY A 59 -3.20 -3.21 -6.16
C GLY A 59 -3.85 -2.70 -7.44
N ARG A 60 -3.07 -2.13 -8.37
CA ARG A 60 -3.62 -1.60 -9.61
C ARG A 60 -4.13 -2.73 -10.51
N ASN A 61 -5.44 -2.70 -10.82
CA ASN A 61 -6.13 -3.70 -11.63
C ASN A 61 -5.93 -5.14 -11.10
N PHE A 62 -5.91 -5.29 -9.76
CA PHE A 62 -5.56 -6.57 -9.15
C PHE A 62 -6.58 -7.69 -9.43
N HIS A 63 -7.82 -7.35 -9.78
CA HIS A 63 -8.80 -8.33 -10.27
C HIS A 63 -8.29 -9.09 -11.50
N ARG A 64 -7.74 -8.35 -12.49
CA ARG A 64 -7.12 -8.94 -13.69
C ARG A 64 -5.86 -9.71 -13.33
N PHE A 65 -5.04 -9.16 -12.43
CA PHE A 65 -3.82 -9.81 -11.94
C PHE A 65 -4.12 -11.17 -11.32
N ALA A 66 -5.07 -11.22 -10.38
CA ALA A 66 -5.54 -12.43 -9.71
C ALA A 66 -6.10 -13.45 -10.70
N GLY A 67 -6.85 -13.01 -11.72
CA GLY A 67 -7.37 -13.91 -12.77
C GLY A 67 -6.27 -14.55 -13.61
N GLN A 68 -5.31 -13.74 -14.09
CA GLN A 68 -4.19 -14.23 -14.91
C GLN A 68 -3.23 -15.13 -14.11
N HIS A 69 -3.06 -14.85 -12.82
CA HIS A 69 -2.27 -15.66 -11.90
C HIS A 69 -3.13 -16.68 -11.13
N LYS A 70 -4.34 -17.02 -11.59
CA LYS A 70 -5.16 -18.14 -11.08
C LYS A 70 -5.27 -18.18 -9.55
N PHE A 71 -5.52 -17.03 -8.94
CA PHE A 71 -5.70 -16.96 -7.49
C PHE A 71 -6.93 -17.75 -7.07
N THR A 72 -6.80 -18.45 -5.96
CA THR A 72 -7.89 -19.16 -5.31
C THR A 72 -8.96 -18.17 -4.85
N LYS A 73 -10.22 -18.54 -5.01
CA LYS A 73 -11.37 -17.74 -4.60
C LYS A 73 -12.13 -18.45 -3.46
N PRO A 74 -12.61 -17.73 -2.45
CA PRO A 74 -12.64 -16.26 -2.33
C PRO A 74 -11.29 -15.63 -1.98
N ASN A 75 -10.40 -16.35 -1.28
CA ASN A 75 -9.11 -15.87 -0.80
C ASN A 75 -7.98 -16.84 -1.17
N ASP A 76 -6.81 -16.30 -1.49
CA ASP A 76 -5.59 -17.09 -1.76
C ASP A 76 -4.54 -16.80 -0.69
N ASN A 77 -4.22 -17.80 0.13
CA ASN A 77 -3.26 -17.66 1.22
C ASN A 77 -1.85 -17.33 0.73
N ARG A 78 -1.47 -17.74 -0.49
CA ARG A 78 -0.17 -17.42 -1.08
C ARG A 78 -0.07 -15.93 -1.36
N ALA A 79 -1.13 -15.37 -1.95
CA ALA A 79 -1.22 -13.94 -2.25
C ALA A 79 -1.20 -13.10 -0.96
N LEU A 80 -1.99 -13.48 0.04
CA LEU A 80 -2.05 -12.78 1.33
C LEU A 80 -0.72 -12.88 2.10
N GLY A 81 -0.08 -14.04 2.05
CA GLY A 81 1.26 -14.25 2.61
C GLY A 81 2.30 -13.35 1.95
N LEU A 82 2.28 -13.26 0.62
CA LEU A 82 3.19 -12.40 -0.14
C LEU A 82 2.97 -10.91 0.14
N MET A 83 1.71 -10.46 0.22
CA MET A 83 1.38 -9.08 0.63
C MET A 83 1.91 -8.79 2.04
N SER A 84 1.73 -9.71 2.98
CA SER A 84 2.21 -9.57 4.35
C SER A 84 3.74 -9.56 4.44
N ARG A 85 4.42 -10.41 3.67
CA ARG A 85 5.89 -10.41 3.59
C ARG A 85 6.44 -9.11 3.02
N SER A 86 5.77 -8.58 1.99
CA SER A 86 6.11 -7.30 1.36
C SER A 86 5.93 -6.13 2.34
N ALA A 87 4.81 -6.09 3.07
CA ALA A 87 4.57 -5.09 4.11
C ALA A 87 5.60 -5.16 5.24
N ARG A 88 5.97 -6.38 5.65
CA ARG A 88 7.02 -6.58 6.64
C ARG A 88 8.35 -6.00 6.17
N SER A 89 8.74 -6.21 4.91
CA SER A 89 9.96 -5.58 4.37
C SER A 89 9.89 -4.06 4.41
N VAL A 90 8.74 -3.45 4.11
CA VAL A 90 8.55 -2.00 4.25
C VAL A 90 8.77 -1.56 5.70
N MET A 91 8.21 -2.26 6.69
CA MET A 91 8.38 -1.91 8.10
C MET A 91 9.79 -2.19 8.65
N GLU A 92 10.53 -3.13 8.04
CA GLU A 92 11.92 -3.45 8.41
C GLU A 92 12.90 -2.41 7.84
N GLU A 93 12.67 -1.93 6.61
CA GLU A 93 13.55 -0.98 5.92
C GLU A 93 13.23 0.49 6.20
N LEU A 94 11.97 0.81 6.49
CA LEU A 94 11.53 2.18 6.72
C LEU A 94 11.34 2.44 8.22
N GLU A 95 11.84 3.59 8.68
CA GLU A 95 11.73 3.99 10.07
C GLU A 95 10.35 4.59 10.38
N ASP A 96 10.06 4.82 11.67
CA ASP A 96 8.86 5.52 12.14
C ASP A 96 7.48 4.92 11.83
N ILE A 97 7.39 3.77 11.14
CA ILE A 97 6.12 3.05 10.94
C ILE A 97 5.73 2.28 12.22
N VAL A 98 4.64 2.68 12.88
CA VAL A 98 4.21 2.11 14.16
C VAL A 98 3.28 0.91 14.01
N ILE A 99 2.43 0.91 12.99
CA ILE A 99 1.53 -0.19 12.67
C ILE A 99 1.30 -0.23 11.16
N ALA A 100 1.09 -1.43 10.63
CA ALA A 100 0.61 -1.60 9.28
C ALA A 100 -0.56 -2.60 9.27
N TYR A 101 -1.58 -2.32 8.47
CA TYR A 101 -2.79 -3.13 8.36
C TYR A 101 -3.08 -3.44 6.89
N GLY A 102 -3.31 -4.71 6.56
CA GLY A 102 -3.53 -5.16 5.19
C GLY A 102 -4.71 -6.10 5.04
N GLN A 103 -5.41 -5.98 3.91
CA GLN A 103 -6.56 -6.80 3.54
C GLN A 103 -6.69 -6.85 2.02
N SER A 104 -7.12 -7.99 1.46
CA SER A 104 -7.20 -8.19 0.01
C SER A 104 -5.88 -7.80 -0.68
N ASP A 105 -5.92 -6.76 -1.51
CA ASP A 105 -4.86 -6.18 -2.33
C ASP A 105 -4.43 -4.78 -1.84
N GLU A 106 -4.86 -4.37 -0.64
CA GLU A 106 -4.46 -3.10 -0.01
C GLU A 106 -3.63 -3.29 1.27
N PHE A 107 -2.76 -2.31 1.54
CA PHE A 107 -1.99 -2.22 2.78
C PHE A 107 -1.84 -0.76 3.22
N SER A 108 -2.05 -0.50 4.50
CA SER A 108 -1.96 0.83 5.11
C SER A 108 -0.79 0.86 6.09
N PHE A 109 0.11 1.83 5.95
CA PHE A 109 1.28 2.04 6.80
C PHE A 109 1.12 3.34 7.57
N VAL A 110 1.20 3.26 8.90
CA VAL A 110 1.00 4.41 9.79
C VAL A 110 2.34 4.87 10.33
N PHE A 111 2.76 6.08 9.96
CA PHE A 111 3.92 6.74 10.55
C PHE A 111 3.50 7.51 11.80
N LYS A 112 4.37 7.50 12.82
CA LYS A 112 4.16 8.24 14.08
C LYS A 112 4.01 9.75 13.84
N ARG A 113 3.24 10.41 14.70
CA ARG A 113 2.95 11.85 14.62
C ARG A 113 4.21 12.71 14.66
N SER A 114 5.17 12.32 15.50
CA SER A 114 6.46 12.97 15.69
C SER A 114 7.46 12.74 14.55
N SER A 115 7.14 11.92 13.54
CA SER A 115 8.08 11.58 12.48
C SER A 115 8.60 12.83 11.76
N THR A 116 9.91 12.92 11.60
CA THR A 116 10.56 13.97 10.80
C THR A 116 11.12 13.43 9.49
N TRP A 117 10.83 12.17 9.19
CA TRP A 117 11.42 11.44 8.08
C TRP A 117 11.09 12.10 6.74
N PHE A 118 12.11 12.26 5.89
CA PHE A 118 12.06 13.06 4.65
C PHE A 118 11.45 14.46 4.81
N LYS A 119 11.63 15.12 5.97
CA LYS A 119 10.98 16.39 6.30
C LYS A 119 9.45 16.31 6.18
N ARG A 120 8.86 15.13 6.34
CA ARG A 120 7.43 14.83 6.20
C ARG A 120 6.88 15.09 4.79
N ARG A 121 7.71 15.05 3.74
CA ARG A 121 7.24 15.21 2.36
C ARG A 121 6.38 14.02 1.93
N ALA A 122 5.12 14.27 1.60
CA ALA A 122 4.15 13.24 1.22
C ALA A 122 4.65 12.37 0.04
N SER A 123 5.19 13.00 -1.00
CA SER A 123 5.75 12.33 -2.18
C SER A 123 6.87 11.36 -1.82
N LYS A 124 7.76 11.73 -0.88
CA LYS A 124 8.85 10.86 -0.45
C LYS A 124 8.32 9.66 0.32
N LEU A 125 7.45 9.89 1.32
CA LEU A 125 6.86 8.80 2.09
C LEU A 125 6.11 7.81 1.18
N MET A 126 5.26 8.32 0.29
CA MET A 126 4.50 7.52 -0.66
C MET A 126 5.39 6.72 -1.60
N THR A 127 6.37 7.37 -2.25
CA THR A 127 7.21 6.68 -3.24
C THR A 127 8.16 5.67 -2.61
N HIS A 128 8.67 5.92 -1.40
CA HIS A 128 9.49 4.94 -0.68
C HIS A 128 8.67 3.72 -0.26
N VAL A 129 7.48 3.92 0.32
CA VAL A 129 6.58 2.81 0.67
C VAL A 129 6.17 2.02 -0.57
N ALA A 130 5.69 2.69 -1.62
CA ALA A 130 5.22 2.03 -2.85
C ALA A 130 6.34 1.28 -3.58
N SER A 131 7.54 1.87 -3.69
CA SER A 131 8.67 1.23 -4.38
C SER A 131 9.21 0.04 -3.61
N GLN A 132 9.37 0.16 -2.29
CA GLN A 132 9.83 -0.94 -1.43
C GLN A 132 8.82 -2.09 -1.39
N PHE A 133 7.52 -1.78 -1.35
CA PHE A 133 6.48 -2.79 -1.40
C PHE A 133 6.47 -3.52 -2.75
N SER A 134 6.51 -2.76 -3.85
CA SER A 134 6.46 -3.33 -5.21
C SER A 134 7.69 -4.20 -5.52
N SER A 135 8.88 -3.75 -5.11
CA SER A 135 10.11 -4.52 -5.28
C SER A 135 10.08 -5.82 -4.47
N SER A 136 9.64 -5.74 -3.21
CA SER A 136 9.49 -6.89 -2.32
C SER A 136 8.48 -7.90 -2.87
N TYR A 137 7.35 -7.43 -3.41
CA TYR A 137 6.32 -8.29 -3.97
C TYR A 137 6.85 -9.14 -5.13
N VAL A 138 7.66 -8.55 -6.01
CA VAL A 138 8.31 -9.27 -7.11
C VAL A 138 9.43 -10.18 -6.60
N PHE A 139 10.25 -9.67 -5.67
CA PHE A 139 11.42 -10.38 -5.15
C PHE A 139 11.02 -11.66 -4.41
N TYR A 140 10.01 -11.58 -3.55
CA TYR A 140 9.53 -12.70 -2.74
C TYR A 140 8.48 -13.56 -3.45
N TRP A 141 8.09 -13.24 -4.69
CA TRP A 141 7.04 -13.98 -5.41
C TRP A 141 7.27 -15.50 -5.41
N LYS A 142 8.49 -15.94 -5.73
CA LYS A 142 8.84 -17.36 -5.81
C LYS A 142 8.75 -18.11 -4.49
N GLU A 143 8.83 -17.42 -3.36
CA GLU A 143 8.69 -18.05 -2.03
C GLU A 143 7.24 -18.45 -1.72
N PHE A 144 6.26 -17.81 -2.37
CA PHE A 144 4.83 -18.07 -2.17
C PHE A 144 4.17 -18.74 -3.37
N PHE A 145 4.70 -18.51 -4.57
CA PHE A 145 4.20 -19.01 -5.84
C PHE A 145 5.31 -19.82 -6.54
N GLU A 146 5.60 -20.99 -5.99
CA GLU A 146 6.70 -21.88 -6.44
C GLU A 146 6.57 -22.23 -7.93
N ASP A 147 5.46 -22.86 -8.33
CA ASP A 147 5.23 -23.35 -9.69
C ASP A 147 4.68 -22.29 -10.65
N GLN A 148 4.23 -21.16 -10.11
CA GLN A 148 3.49 -20.17 -10.88
C GLN A 148 4.37 -18.95 -11.18
N PRO A 149 4.83 -18.77 -12.43
CA PRO A 149 5.66 -17.63 -12.78
C PRO A 149 4.88 -16.33 -12.70
N LEU A 150 5.56 -15.26 -12.30
CA LEU A 150 5.03 -13.90 -12.41
C LEU A 150 4.99 -13.49 -13.88
N LEU A 151 3.78 -13.28 -14.41
CA LEU A 151 3.58 -13.03 -15.84
C LEU A 151 3.96 -11.60 -16.25
N TYR A 152 3.79 -10.64 -15.33
CA TYR A 152 4.15 -9.24 -15.52
C TYR A 152 4.35 -8.55 -14.16
N PRO A 153 5.17 -7.49 -14.07
CA PRO A 153 5.36 -6.76 -12.83
C PRO A 153 4.04 -6.10 -12.39
N PRO A 154 3.57 -6.32 -11.15
CA PRO A 154 2.41 -5.64 -10.62
C PRO A 154 2.73 -4.16 -10.36
N SER A 155 1.70 -3.37 -10.12
CA SER A 155 1.84 -1.97 -9.73
C SER A 155 0.86 -1.66 -8.61
N PHE A 156 1.26 -0.77 -7.72
CA PHE A 156 0.43 -0.36 -6.59
C PHE A 156 0.20 1.15 -6.68
N ASP A 157 -1.06 1.55 -6.57
CA ASP A 157 -1.42 2.95 -6.35
C ASP A 157 -1.18 3.30 -4.88
N GLY A 158 -0.83 4.56 -4.61
CA GLY A 158 -0.48 5.03 -3.29
C GLY A 158 -1.16 6.35 -2.98
N ARG A 159 -1.62 6.53 -1.74
CA ARG A 159 -2.11 7.82 -1.25
C ARG A 159 -1.65 8.10 0.16
N VAL A 160 -1.53 9.37 0.49
CA VAL A 160 -1.16 9.87 1.82
C VAL A 160 -2.36 10.57 2.45
N VAL A 161 -2.71 10.20 3.68
CA VAL A 161 -3.79 10.81 4.45
C VAL A 161 -3.29 11.15 5.85
N LEU A 162 -3.71 12.30 6.38
CA LEU A 162 -3.31 12.77 7.71
C LEU A 162 -4.44 12.63 8.71
N TYR A 163 -4.14 12.09 9.89
CA TYR A 163 -5.09 11.99 11.00
C TYR A 163 -4.55 12.71 12.23
N PRO A 164 -5.26 13.73 12.76
CA PRO A 164 -4.73 14.59 13.82
C PRO A 164 -4.83 13.98 15.21
N THR A 165 -5.72 13.00 15.43
CA THR A 165 -5.96 12.42 16.76
C THR A 165 -5.89 10.90 16.73
N ASN A 166 -5.61 10.30 17.89
CA ASN A 166 -5.62 8.85 18.10
C ASN A 166 -6.98 8.26 17.73
N ARG A 167 -8.07 8.97 18.06
CA ARG A 167 -9.43 8.56 17.68
C ARG A 167 -9.59 8.47 16.17
N ASN A 168 -9.16 9.48 15.40
CA ASN A 168 -9.28 9.43 13.95
C ASN A 168 -8.47 8.28 13.32
N LEU A 169 -7.30 7.99 13.88
CA LEU A 169 -6.50 6.85 13.44
C LEU A 169 -7.20 5.51 13.76
N LYS A 170 -7.72 5.34 14.98
CA LYS A 170 -8.50 4.15 15.38
C LYS A 170 -9.72 3.97 14.49
N ASP A 171 -10.48 5.03 14.26
CA ASP A 171 -11.67 5.02 13.39
C ASP A 171 -11.30 4.61 11.96
N TYR A 172 -10.18 5.11 11.43
CA TYR A 172 -9.68 4.73 10.11
C TYR A 172 -9.34 3.24 10.02
N LEU A 173 -8.58 2.71 10.98
CA LEU A 173 -8.20 1.30 10.98
C LEU A 173 -9.40 0.38 11.22
N SER A 174 -10.32 0.79 12.09
CA SER A 174 -11.61 0.13 12.31
C SER A 174 -12.45 0.11 11.04
N TRP A 175 -12.49 1.22 10.30
CA TRP A 175 -13.16 1.30 9.01
C TRP A 175 -12.55 0.35 7.97
N ARG A 176 -11.22 0.17 7.99
CA ARG A 176 -10.57 -0.84 7.14
C ARG A 176 -10.96 -2.24 7.55
N GLN A 177 -10.89 -2.59 8.83
CA GLN A 177 -11.27 -3.92 9.28
C GLN A 177 -12.75 -4.26 9.03
N ALA A 178 -13.66 -3.32 9.26
CA ALA A 178 -15.08 -3.48 8.94
C ALA A 178 -15.29 -3.75 7.43
N ASP A 179 -14.54 -3.07 6.57
CA ASP A 179 -14.56 -3.28 5.11
C ASP A 179 -14.09 -4.69 4.74
N CYS A 180 -13.02 -5.22 5.35
CA CYS A 180 -12.64 -6.64 5.19
C CYS A 180 -13.75 -7.59 5.62
N HIS A 181 -14.38 -7.35 6.78
CA HIS A 181 -15.46 -8.24 7.23
C HIS A 181 -16.61 -8.30 6.23
N VAL A 182 -17.08 -7.15 5.74
CA VAL A 182 -18.15 -7.08 4.74
C VAL A 182 -17.74 -7.74 3.43
N ASN A 183 -16.57 -7.37 2.89
CA ASN A 183 -16.09 -7.88 1.60
C ASN A 183 -15.80 -9.38 1.65
N ASN A 184 -15.18 -9.86 2.72
CA ASN A 184 -14.87 -11.28 2.88
C ASN A 184 -16.15 -12.12 3.04
N LEU A 185 -17.13 -11.64 3.81
CA LEU A 185 -18.42 -12.32 3.94
C LEU A 185 -19.13 -12.40 2.59
N TYR A 186 -19.25 -11.26 1.89
CA TYR A 186 -19.87 -11.20 0.56
C TYR A 186 -19.17 -12.14 -0.42
N ASN A 187 -17.84 -12.04 -0.55
CA ASN A 187 -17.05 -12.85 -1.48
C ASN A 187 -17.13 -14.34 -1.16
N THR A 188 -17.14 -14.72 0.12
CA THR A 188 -17.23 -16.12 0.53
C THR A 188 -18.57 -16.71 0.11
N VAL A 189 -19.68 -16.02 0.36
CA VAL A 189 -21.00 -16.49 -0.06
C VAL A 189 -21.11 -16.49 -1.59
N PHE A 190 -20.67 -15.42 -2.26
CA PHE A 190 -20.67 -15.30 -3.72
C PHE A 190 -19.94 -16.46 -4.40
N TRP A 191 -18.69 -16.73 -4.01
CA TRP A 191 -17.91 -17.81 -4.61
C TRP A 191 -18.40 -19.20 -4.21
N THR A 192 -19.00 -19.34 -3.03
CA THR A 192 -19.69 -20.59 -2.65
C THR A 192 -20.88 -20.87 -3.56
N LEU A 193 -21.70 -19.87 -3.86
CA LEU A 193 -22.83 -20.00 -4.80
C LEU A 193 -22.36 -20.39 -6.20
N VAL A 194 -21.25 -19.80 -6.67
CA VAL A 194 -20.68 -20.13 -7.99
C VAL A 194 -20.09 -21.53 -8.02
N GLN A 195 -19.18 -21.85 -7.09
CA GLN A 195 -18.39 -23.07 -7.13
C GLN A 195 -19.16 -24.30 -6.65
N LYS A 196 -19.95 -24.18 -5.58
CA LYS A 196 -20.72 -25.29 -4.99
C LYS A 196 -22.18 -25.28 -5.44
N GLY A 197 -22.76 -24.09 -5.62
CA GLY A 197 -24.14 -23.95 -6.09
C GLY A 197 -24.32 -24.10 -7.60
N GLY A 198 -23.23 -24.04 -8.38
CA GLY A 198 -23.28 -24.13 -9.84
C GLY A 198 -23.90 -22.89 -10.51
N LEU A 199 -24.05 -21.78 -9.78
CA LEU A 199 -24.59 -20.53 -10.33
C LEU A 199 -23.53 -19.86 -11.21
N THR A 200 -23.99 -19.18 -12.26
CA THR A 200 -23.15 -18.20 -12.95
C THR A 200 -22.87 -17.00 -12.05
N THR A 201 -21.82 -16.24 -12.34
CA THR A 201 -21.47 -15.02 -11.60
C THR A 201 -22.63 -14.02 -11.57
N ALA A 202 -23.34 -13.85 -12.69
CA ALA A 202 -24.52 -12.97 -12.77
C ALA A 202 -25.68 -13.46 -11.90
N GLN A 203 -25.94 -14.77 -11.86
CA GLN A 203 -26.99 -15.36 -11.02
C GLN A 203 -26.64 -15.24 -9.53
N ALA A 204 -25.39 -15.46 -9.15
CA ALA A 204 -24.93 -15.29 -7.77
C ALA A 204 -25.06 -13.83 -7.32
N GLU A 205 -24.73 -12.87 -8.20
CA GLU A 205 -24.88 -11.45 -7.92
C GLU A 205 -26.35 -11.02 -7.74
N ASP A 206 -27.25 -11.45 -8.64
CA ASP A 206 -28.70 -11.19 -8.51
C ASP A 206 -29.28 -11.81 -7.23
N ARG A 207 -28.78 -12.99 -6.85
CA ARG A 207 -29.22 -13.69 -5.65
C ARG A 207 -28.79 -13.00 -4.35
N LEU A 208 -27.62 -12.37 -4.33
CA LEU A 208 -27.11 -11.62 -3.18
C LEU A 208 -27.71 -10.21 -3.08
N LYS A 209 -28.10 -9.60 -4.21
CA LYS A 209 -28.83 -8.31 -4.23
C LYS A 209 -30.20 -8.38 -3.55
N ARG A 210 -30.78 -9.58 -3.43
CA ARG A 210 -32.14 -9.79 -2.91
C ARG A 210 -32.21 -10.15 -1.42
N GLU A 211 -31.09 -10.34 -0.73
CA GLU A 211 -31.09 -10.71 0.69
C GLU A 211 -30.26 -9.72 1.54
N GLU A 212 -30.90 -8.64 1.99
CA GLU A 212 -30.50 -7.95 3.22
C GLU A 212 -31.28 -8.55 4.40
N THR A 213 -30.89 -9.75 4.86
CA THR A 213 -31.33 -10.24 6.18
C THR A 213 -30.18 -10.93 6.87
N VAL A 214 -29.55 -10.23 7.81
CA VAL A 214 -28.47 -10.78 8.65
C VAL A 214 -29.08 -11.52 9.83
N ILE A 215 -28.91 -12.84 9.88
CA ILE A 215 -29.10 -13.63 11.10
C ILE A 215 -27.74 -13.76 11.79
N LYS A 216 -27.60 -13.14 12.96
CA LYS A 216 -26.41 -13.23 13.81
C LYS A 216 -26.53 -14.48 14.69
N ARG A 217 -25.58 -15.42 14.61
CA ARG A 217 -25.36 -16.45 15.64
C ARG A 217 -23.97 -16.25 16.24
N MET A 218 -23.94 -16.00 17.54
CA MET A 218 -22.72 -15.95 18.37
C MET A 218 -22.62 -17.23 19.20
N LYS A 219 -21.40 -17.74 19.37
CA LYS A 219 -21.02 -18.69 20.42
C LYS A 219 -19.61 -18.35 20.94
N VAL A 220 -19.48 -18.41 22.27
CA VAL A 220 -18.29 -18.44 23.16
C VAL A 220 -18.54 -19.70 24.03
N PRO A 221 -17.58 -20.50 24.58
CA PRO A 221 -16.26 -20.20 25.21
C PRO A 221 -15.12 -21.18 24.79
N GLY A 222 -13.88 -21.20 25.30
CA GLY A 222 -13.14 -20.55 26.39
C GLY A 222 -11.64 -20.97 26.36
N GLU A 223 -10.83 -20.32 27.21
CA GLU A 223 -9.35 -20.25 27.46
C GLU A 223 -8.55 -21.58 27.52
N GLU A 224 -7.20 -21.68 27.53
CA GLU A 224 -6.03 -20.79 27.82
C GLU A 224 -4.73 -21.47 27.31
N GLU A 225 -3.63 -20.72 27.01
CA GLU A 225 -2.31 -20.90 27.67
C GLU A 225 -1.28 -19.84 27.21
N LYS A 226 -0.46 -19.37 28.16
CA LYS A 226 0.63 -18.38 28.03
C LYS A 226 1.99 -19.09 27.94
N ASP A 227 2.95 -18.42 27.32
CA ASP A 227 4.36 -18.48 27.74
C ASP A 227 5.08 -17.15 27.43
N VAL A 228 5.87 -16.69 28.40
CA VAL A 228 6.70 -15.46 28.30
C VAL A 228 8.17 -15.86 28.31
N PRO A 229 8.97 -15.35 27.35
CA PRO A 229 10.36 -15.08 27.63
C PRO A 229 10.74 -13.62 27.32
N VAL A 230 11.44 -13.02 28.29
CA VAL A 230 12.19 -11.76 28.18
C VAL A 230 13.40 -11.99 27.29
N THR A 231 13.66 -11.11 26.31
CA THR A 231 15.03 -10.69 25.92
C THR A 231 15.09 -9.60 24.84
N SER A 232 15.99 -8.65 25.09
CA SER A 232 16.84 -7.86 24.17
C SER A 232 16.22 -7.14 22.96
N SER A 233 16.39 -5.81 22.95
CA SER A 233 15.82 -4.87 21.99
C SER A 233 16.50 -4.93 20.61
N ARG A 234 15.85 -5.61 19.67
CA ARG A 234 15.84 -5.24 18.24
C ARG A 234 14.39 -5.14 17.79
N ARG A 235 14.04 -4.09 17.03
CA ARG A 235 12.68 -3.88 16.49
C ARG A 235 12.32 -5.09 15.62
N ARG A 236 11.45 -5.97 16.09
CA ARG A 236 10.99 -7.16 15.36
C ARG A 236 9.53 -6.96 14.97
N VAL A 237 9.26 -6.91 13.67
CA VAL A 237 7.89 -6.83 13.13
C VAL A 237 7.19 -8.15 13.38
N GLN A 238 6.02 -8.10 14.03
CA GLN A 238 5.18 -9.27 14.34
C GLN A 238 3.83 -9.13 13.63
N SER A 239 3.29 -10.26 13.16
CA SER A 239 2.00 -10.31 12.47
C SER A 239 0.92 -10.80 13.41
N TYR A 240 -0.25 -10.13 13.39
CA TYR A 240 -1.42 -10.49 14.18
C TYR A 240 -2.66 -10.56 13.29
N HIS A 241 -3.61 -11.43 13.66
CA HIS A 241 -4.91 -11.57 13.00
C HIS A 241 -6.01 -11.46 14.07
N CYS A 242 -6.14 -10.27 14.67
CA CYS A 242 -7.06 -9.99 15.77
C CYS A 242 -8.01 -8.83 15.43
N ASP A 243 -9.02 -8.65 16.26
CA ASP A 243 -9.88 -7.47 16.21
C ASP A 243 -9.11 -6.23 16.69
N ILE A 244 -9.12 -5.18 15.88
CA ILE A 244 -8.54 -3.86 16.19
C ILE A 244 -9.62 -2.78 16.29
N ILE A 245 -10.90 -3.16 16.14
CA ILE A 245 -12.06 -2.27 16.37
C ILE A 245 -12.27 -2.07 17.88
N GLY A 246 -12.24 -3.16 18.65
CA GLY A 246 -12.33 -3.13 20.11
C GLY A 246 -11.10 -2.53 20.79
N ASP A 247 -11.26 -2.16 22.06
CA ASP A 247 -10.20 -1.48 22.81
C ASP A 247 -9.07 -2.41 23.26
N GLN A 248 -9.32 -3.72 23.36
CA GLN A 248 -8.35 -4.71 23.84
C GLN A 248 -6.99 -4.62 23.13
N PHE A 249 -6.98 -4.57 21.80
CA PHE A 249 -5.74 -4.45 21.03
C PHE A 249 -4.94 -3.19 21.39
N TRP A 250 -5.64 -2.07 21.59
CA TRP A 250 -5.01 -0.78 21.88
C TRP A 250 -4.48 -0.71 23.31
N GLU A 251 -5.13 -1.41 24.25
CA GLU A 251 -4.69 -1.57 25.63
C GLU A 251 -3.46 -2.50 25.72
N GLU A 252 -3.40 -3.55 24.90
CA GLU A 252 -2.25 -4.47 24.82
C GLU A 252 -1.04 -3.84 24.10
N HIS A 253 -1.29 -2.86 23.22
CA HIS A 253 -0.26 -2.21 22.40
C HIS A 253 -0.29 -0.67 22.48
N PRO A 254 -0.14 -0.07 23.67
CA PRO A 254 -0.31 1.38 23.86
C PRO A 254 0.75 2.20 23.09
N ARG A 255 1.94 1.63 22.87
CA ARG A 255 3.04 2.22 22.09
C ARG A 255 2.69 2.63 20.65
N VAL A 256 1.62 2.08 20.08
CA VAL A 256 1.17 2.48 18.73
C VAL A 256 0.60 3.90 18.75
N LEU A 257 0.03 4.31 19.88
CA LEU A 257 -0.66 5.58 20.06
C LEU A 257 0.13 6.60 20.91
N GLU A 258 1.08 6.13 21.71
CA GLU A 258 1.99 6.97 22.49
C GLU A 258 2.91 7.82 21.59
N ASP A 259 3.18 9.04 22.01
CA ASP A 259 4.26 9.85 21.43
C ASP A 259 5.53 9.62 22.27
N ASP A 260 6.70 9.66 21.62
CA ASP A 260 8.02 9.42 22.25
C ASP A 260 8.38 10.43 23.37
N ASP A 261 7.55 11.46 23.61
CA ASP A 261 7.78 12.56 24.58
C ASP A 261 6.99 12.40 25.90
N SER A 262 6.72 11.16 26.32
CA SER A 262 6.14 10.83 27.65
C SER A 262 7.21 10.45 28.66
#